data_AF-A0A2C9KQ72-F1
#
_entry.id   AF-A0A2C9KQ72-F1
#
_cell.length_a   1.000
_cell.length_b   1.000
_cell.length_c   1.000
_cell.angle_alpha   90.00
_cell.angle_beta   90.00
_cell.angle_gamma   90.00
#
_symmetry.space_group_name_H-M   'P 1'
#
loop_
_entity.id
_entity.type
_entity.pdbx_description
1 polymer ?
#
loop_
_entity_poly.entity_id
_entity_poly.type
_entity_poly.pdbx_seq_one_letter_code
_entity_poly.pdbx_strand_id
1 'polypeptide(L)'
;MDPIQTTWLTDEDDMTCNSDPNLKSITVAWDIEYPLTWIRMVLNNNEMFSTVRIIYFTANGDTECNNLTWAYLNQTTMDIRCEDYVKTQNITFIGNIVSLCSLYISG
;
A
#
# COMPACT_ATOMS: atom_id res chain seq x y z
N MET A 1 -21.16 -1.13 -12.09
CA MET A 1 -20.29 -2.24 -11.68
C MET A 1 -19.71 -1.79 -10.35
N ASP A 2 -20.17 -2.39 -9.26
CA ASP A 2 -19.73 -2.01 -7.92
C ASP A 2 -18.27 -2.45 -7.73
N PRO A 3 -17.41 -1.63 -7.11
CA PRO A 3 -16.05 -2.04 -6.80
C PRO A 3 -16.08 -3.21 -5.82
N ILE A 4 -15.28 -4.25 -6.10
CA ILE A 4 -15.10 -5.39 -5.20
C ILE A 4 -14.52 -4.85 -3.89
N GLN A 5 -15.34 -4.72 -2.85
CA GLN A 5 -14.87 -4.43 -1.50
C GLN A 5 -14.14 -5.66 -0.96
N THR A 6 -12.83 -5.54 -0.77
CA THR A 6 -12.00 -6.53 -0.07
C THR A 6 -12.38 -6.54 1.40
N THR A 7 -13.05 -7.59 1.87
CA THR A 7 -13.48 -7.74 3.28
C THR A 7 -12.35 -8.20 4.20
N TRP A 8 -11.18 -8.54 3.66
CA TRP A 8 -10.03 -9.04 4.42
C TRP A 8 -9.04 -7.93 4.79
N LEU A 9 -9.00 -6.81 4.06
CA LEU A 9 -8.11 -5.69 4.41
C LEU A 9 -8.82 -4.81 5.43
N THR A 10 -8.73 -5.19 6.69
CA THR A 10 -9.33 -4.47 7.81
C THR A 10 -8.26 -3.62 8.49
N ASP A 11 -8.59 -2.37 8.77
CA ASP A 11 -7.69 -1.48 9.51
C ASP A 11 -7.44 -2.04 10.92
N GLU A 12 -6.20 -1.93 11.40
CA GLU A 12 -5.72 -2.47 12.68
C GLU A 12 -5.84 -4.00 12.89
N ASP A 13 -6.13 -4.79 11.86
CA ASP A 13 -6.16 -6.26 11.95
C ASP A 13 -5.07 -6.92 11.09
N ASP A 14 -3.94 -7.25 11.73
CA ASP A 14 -2.83 -7.95 11.08
C ASP A 14 -3.09 -9.46 10.90
N MET A 15 -4.21 -10.01 11.41
CA MET A 15 -4.50 -11.45 11.35
C MET A 15 -5.27 -11.87 10.08
N THR A 16 -5.83 -10.92 9.32
CA THR A 16 -6.63 -11.20 8.13
C THR A 16 -5.83 -11.02 6.84
N CYS A 17 -5.00 -12.01 6.51
CA CYS A 17 -4.24 -11.99 5.26
C CYS A 17 -5.08 -12.39 4.04
N ASN A 18 -4.80 -11.74 2.91
CA ASN A 18 -5.31 -12.13 1.61
C ASN A 18 -4.91 -13.57 1.28
N SER A 19 -5.86 -14.33 0.72
CA SER A 19 -5.64 -15.68 0.23
C SER A 19 -5.71 -15.80 -1.29
N ASP A 20 -6.00 -14.71 -2.02
CA ASP A 20 -6.03 -14.72 -3.49
C ASP A 20 -4.60 -14.76 -4.06
N PRO A 21 -4.17 -15.87 -4.70
CA PRO A 21 -2.83 -15.97 -5.29
C PRO A 21 -2.60 -15.00 -6.46
N ASN A 22 -3.66 -14.38 -6.98
CA ASN A 22 -3.60 -13.48 -8.13
C ASN A 22 -3.57 -12.00 -7.76
N LEU A 23 -3.55 -11.65 -6.46
CA LEU A 23 -3.49 -10.25 -6.05
C LEU A 23 -2.15 -9.62 -6.48
N LYS A 24 -2.22 -8.74 -7.48
CA LYS A 24 -1.07 -7.98 -8.02
C LYS A 24 -1.14 -6.49 -7.73
N SER A 25 -2.31 -6.00 -7.36
CA SER A 25 -2.50 -4.58 -7.08
C SER A 25 -3.66 -4.36 -6.13
N ILE A 26 -3.52 -3.36 -5.28
CA ILE A 26 -4.62 -2.84 -4.46
C ILE A 26 -4.63 -1.32 -4.57
N THR A 27 -5.82 -0.75 -4.73
CA THR A 27 -6.02 0.69 -4.71
C THR A 27 -6.80 1.05 -3.47
N VAL A 28 -6.21 1.90 -2.65
CA VAL A 28 -6.90 2.51 -1.51
C VAL A 28 -7.28 3.93 -1.92
N ALA A 29 -8.54 4.29 -1.69
CA ALA A 29 -9.07 5.60 -2.02
C ALA A 29 -9.84 6.17 -0.82
N TRP A 30 -9.83 7.50 -0.72
CA TRP A 30 -10.50 8.24 0.33
C TRP A 30 -11.01 9.59 -0.20
N ASP A 31 -11.88 10.26 0.56
CA ASP A 31 -12.68 11.36 0.02
C ASP A 31 -11.91 12.70 -0.12
N ILE A 32 -10.83 12.91 0.65
CA ILE A 32 -10.13 14.21 0.77
C ILE A 32 -8.64 14.06 0.51
N GLU A 33 -8.00 14.95 -0.25
CA GLU A 33 -6.54 14.91 -0.42
C GLU A 33 -5.80 15.04 0.92
N TYR A 34 -4.94 14.08 1.23
CA TYR A 34 -4.02 14.13 2.37
C TYR A 34 -2.57 14.15 1.88
N PRO A 35 -1.67 14.93 2.52
CA PRO A 35 -0.25 14.76 2.31
C PRO A 35 0.14 13.35 2.76
N LEU A 36 0.99 12.65 2.03
CA LEU A 36 1.46 11.34 2.44
C LEU A 36 2.79 11.48 3.20
N THR A 37 2.90 10.84 4.37
CA THR A 37 4.14 10.87 5.17
C THR A 37 4.85 9.53 5.21
N TRP A 38 4.12 8.44 5.48
CA TRP A 38 4.64 7.07 5.47
C TRP A 38 3.52 6.07 5.31
N ILE A 39 3.88 4.85 4.92
CA ILE A 39 3.00 3.70 4.76
C ILE A 39 3.61 2.54 5.52
N ARG A 40 2.81 1.74 6.23
CA ARG A 40 3.22 0.45 6.76
C ARG A 40 2.46 -0.65 6.08
N MET A 41 3.19 -1.63 5.60
CA MET A 41 2.64 -2.83 4.98
C MET A 41 3.02 -4.04 5.81
N VAL A 42 2.04 -4.88 6.11
CA VAL A 42 2.25 -6.19 6.73
C VAL A 42 1.99 -7.28 5.71
N LEU A 43 3.03 -8.06 5.40
CA LEU A 43 2.97 -9.23 4.54
C LEU A 43 3.36 -10.47 5.34
N ASN A 44 2.69 -11.59 5.12
CA ASN A 44 3.12 -12.87 5.69
C ASN A 44 4.41 -13.43 5.03
N ASN A 45 4.85 -12.86 3.90
CA ASN A 45 6.12 -13.21 3.24
C ASN A 45 6.90 -11.95 2.83
N ASN A 46 8.06 -11.73 3.45
CA ASN A 46 8.88 -10.54 3.22
C ASN A 46 9.71 -10.52 1.93
N GLU A 47 9.93 -11.66 1.27
CA GLU A 47 10.65 -11.71 -0.01
C GLU A 47 9.93 -10.90 -1.09
N MET A 48 8.65 -10.61 -0.86
CA MET A 48 7.77 -9.94 -1.80
C MET A 48 7.86 -8.41 -1.74
N PHE A 49 8.39 -7.84 -0.66
CA PHE A 49 8.42 -6.40 -0.43
C PHE A 49 9.20 -5.61 -1.49
N SER A 50 10.30 -6.17 -1.99
CA SER A 50 11.15 -5.53 -3.01
C SER A 50 10.45 -5.32 -4.36
N THR A 51 9.30 -5.96 -4.57
CA THR A 51 8.51 -5.85 -5.80
C THR A 51 7.44 -4.76 -5.74
N VAL A 52 7.25 -4.14 -4.56
CA VAL A 52 6.20 -3.16 -4.34
C VAL A 52 6.57 -1.83 -5.01
N ARG A 53 5.69 -1.37 -5.88
CA ARG A 53 5.69 -0.04 -6.51
C ARG A 53 4.48 0.71 -6.00
N ILE A 54 4.63 2.02 -5.82
CA ILE A 54 3.57 2.89 -5.31
C ILE A 54 3.25 3.94 -6.37
N ILE A 55 1.99 3.99 -6.77
CA ILE A 55 1.46 5.00 -7.69
C ILE A 55 0.50 5.91 -6.93
N TYR A 56 0.79 7.20 -6.97
CA TYR A 56 -0.05 8.26 -6.47
C TYR A 56 -0.89 8.82 -7.58
N PHE A 57 -2.16 9.09 -7.28
CA PHE A 57 -3.05 9.78 -8.19
C PHE A 57 -3.18 11.21 -7.68
N THR A 58 -2.72 12.16 -8.49
CA THR A 58 -2.74 13.59 -8.15
C THR A 58 -3.57 14.35 -9.18
N ALA A 59 -3.93 15.60 -8.89
CA ALA A 59 -4.60 16.47 -9.86
C ALA A 59 -3.83 16.65 -11.19
N ASN A 60 -2.50 16.42 -11.18
CA ASN A 60 -1.63 16.52 -12.35
C ASN A 60 -1.46 15.19 -13.10
N GLY A 61 -2.15 14.14 -12.66
CA GLY A 61 -2.04 12.78 -13.17
C GLY A 61 -1.31 11.82 -12.22
N ASP A 62 -1.15 10.59 -12.70
CA ASP A 62 -0.59 9.49 -11.94
C ASP A 62 0.93 9.63 -11.88
N THR A 63 1.48 9.57 -10.67
CA THR A 63 2.91 9.71 -10.40
C THR A 63 3.40 8.51 -9.60
N GLU A 64 4.42 7.82 -10.10
CA GLU A 64 5.09 6.76 -9.35
C GLU A 64 6.07 7.34 -8.34
N CYS A 65 6.12 6.77 -7.14
CA CYS A 65 7.17 7.06 -6.18
C CYS A 65 8.51 6.53 -6.68
N ASN A 66 9.42 7.44 -7.05
CA ASN A 66 10.75 7.05 -7.55
C ASN A 66 11.79 6.92 -6.41
N ASN A 67 11.60 7.66 -5.31
CA ASN A 67 12.51 7.68 -4.16
C ASN A 67 11.90 6.96 -2.96
N LEU A 68 11.74 5.64 -3.11
CA LEU A 68 11.26 4.75 -2.06
C LEU A 68 12.37 4.42 -1.07
N THR A 69 12.14 4.74 0.20
CA THR A 69 12.94 4.26 1.32
C THR A 69 12.17 3.17 2.07
N TRP A 70 12.83 2.04 2.27
CA TRP A 70 12.28 0.88 2.97
C TRP A 70 12.93 0.75 4.36
N ALA A 71 12.11 0.52 5.38
CA ALA A 71 12.56 0.17 6.71
C ALA A 71 11.87 -1.11 7.18
N TYR A 72 12.62 -2.19 7.27
CA TYR A 72 12.14 -3.45 7.85
C TYR A 72 12.05 -3.29 9.36
N LEU A 73 10.84 -3.39 9.91
CA LEU A 73 10.65 -3.41 11.36
C LEU A 73 10.82 -4.81 11.92
N ASN A 74 10.39 -5.82 11.17
CA ASN A 74 10.53 -7.24 11.51
C ASN A 74 10.40 -8.10 10.24
N GLN A 75 10.15 -9.41 10.40
CA GLN A 75 10.05 -10.37 9.29
C GLN A 75 8.75 -10.25 8.47
N THR A 76 7.74 -9.54 8.94
CA THR A 76 6.44 -9.41 8.28
C THR A 76 6.00 -7.95 8.09
N THR A 77 6.69 -6.99 8.69
CA THR A 77 6.31 -5.57 8.68
C THR A 77 7.39 -4.71 8.04
N MET A 78 6.97 -3.84 7.12
CA MET A 78 7.82 -2.88 6.46
C MET A 78 7.18 -1.49 6.46
N ASP A 79 7.97 -0.49 6.83
CA ASP A 79 7.64 0.91 6.63
C ASP A 79 8.21 1.38 5.29
N ILE A 80 7.38 2.11 4.56
CA ILE A 80 7.64 2.63 3.24
C ILE A 80 7.48 4.13 3.32
N ARG A 81 8.52 4.84 2.91
CA ARG A 81 8.47 6.28 2.78
C ARG A 81 8.80 6.65 1.35
N CYS A 82 7.97 7.52 0.79
CA CYS A 82 8.33 8.26 -0.40
C CYS A 82 8.85 9.62 0.00
N GLU A 83 9.98 10.03 -0.55
CA GLU A 83 10.54 11.36 -0.28
C GLU A 83 9.81 12.48 -1.03
N ASP A 84 8.91 12.12 -1.95
CA ASP A 84 8.09 13.07 -2.68
C ASP A 84 6.98 13.62 -1.77
N TYR A 85 6.92 14.95 -1.62
CA TYR A 85 5.81 15.61 -0.91
C TYR A 85 4.56 15.61 -1.80
N VAL A 86 3.82 14.49 -1.74
CA VAL A 86 2.61 14.28 -2.56
C VAL A 86 1.35 14.39 -1.70
N LYS A 87 0.36 15.11 -2.24
CA LYS A 87 -1.02 15.04 -1.76
C LYS A 87 -1.81 14.15 -2.72
N THR A 88 -2.59 13.23 -2.18
CA THR A 88 -3.34 12.27 -3.00
C THR A 88 -4.65 11.87 -2.33
N GLN A 89 -5.63 11.46 -3.13
CA GLN A 89 -6.88 10.84 -2.70
C GLN A 89 -6.85 9.32 -2.79
N ASN A 90 -5.83 8.77 -3.45
CA ASN A 90 -5.81 7.40 -3.89
C ASN A 90 -4.39 6.92 -4.17
N ILE A 91 -4.07 5.77 -3.61
CA ILE A 91 -2.78 5.13 -3.76
C ILE A 91 -2.99 3.73 -4.31
N THR A 92 -2.27 3.41 -5.38
CA THR A 92 -2.19 2.04 -5.87
C THR A 92 -0.85 1.44 -5.51
N PHE A 93 -0.90 0.31 -4.81
CA PHE A 93 0.23 -0.57 -4.57
C PHE A 93 0.24 -1.63 -5.65
N ILE A 94 1.34 -1.78 -6.37
CA ILE A 94 1.51 -2.81 -7.41
C ILE A 94 2.71 -3.67 -7.04
N GLY A 95 2.57 -4.98 -7.13
CA GLY A 95 3.68 -5.89 -6.87
C GLY A 95 3.21 -7.30 -6.58
N ASN A 96 4.10 -8.10 -6.00
CA ASN A 96 3.71 -9.34 -5.37
C ASN A 96 3.20 -9.02 -3.96
N ILE A 97 1.89 -8.83 -3.80
CA ILE A 97 1.28 -8.50 -2.50
C ILE A 97 0.27 -9.56 -2.08
N VAL A 98 0.43 -10.79 -2.58
CA VAL A 98 -0.46 -11.93 -2.34
C VAL A 98 -0.67 -12.18 -0.86
N SER A 99 0.35 -11.94 -0.04
CA SER A 99 0.33 -12.17 1.40
C SER A 99 -0.02 -10.93 2.24
N LEU A 100 -0.63 -9.90 1.63
CA LEU A 100 -1.00 -8.67 2.33
C LEU A 100 -2.01 -8.96 3.44
N CYS A 101 -1.71 -8.49 4.64
CA CYS A 101 -2.56 -8.64 5.82
C CYS A 101 -3.14 -7.30 6.24
N SER A 102 -2.30 -6.29 6.38
CA SER A 102 -2.74 -4.95 6.74
C SER A 102 -1.91 -3.87 6.04
N LEU A 103 -2.53 -2.69 5.95
CA LEU A 103 -1.95 -1.53 5.32
C LEU A 103 -2.35 -0.29 6.13
N TYR A 104 -1.35 0.43 6.63
CA TYR A 104 -1.53 1.68 7.35
C TYR A 104 -0.97 2.81 6.51
N ILE A 105 -1.75 3.87 6.32
CA ILE A 105 -1.37 5.04 5.53
C ILE A 105 -1.47 6.24 6.44
N SER A 106 -0.38 7.00 6.58
CA SER A 106 -0.33 8.19 7.43
C SER A 106 -0.08 9.43 6.60
N GLY A 107 -0.71 10.54 7.01
CA GLY A 107 -0.57 11.86 6.42
C GLY A 107 -0.36 12.97 7.41
#